data_AF-A0A850CB82-F1
#
_entry.id   AF-A0A850CB82-F1
#
_cell.length_a   1.000
_cell.length_b   1.000
_cell.length_c   1.000
_cell.angle_alpha   90.00
_cell.angle_beta   90.00
_cell.angle_gamma   90.00
#
_symmetry.space_group_name_H-M   'P 1'
#
loop_
_entity.id
_entity.type
_entity.pdbx_description
1 polymer ?
#
loop_
_entity_poly.entity_id
_entity_poly.type
_entity_poly.pdbx_seq_one_letter_code
_entity_poly.pdbx_strand_id
1 'polypeptide(L)'
;MAFGVEELRVLRRALALALQPGPTPAGDVQDCLRLAESLDEAMREGARLRAFLVADLARYRAALPGTTADYLVLLEEALGAGYRPEPDDLAALRALRGNPAASVLLGRCRMLAEQDVRARLARDPARTAAPTVPAARSRLTALQGGLKGDDDHLGPDVERDPARKPEKKPAEKPAAPKPAPAPAAPKPARPIPTPGEVFPRRKPTPPTGSNPPRHLAAG
;
A
#
# COMPACT_ATOMS: atom_id res chain seq x y z
N MET A 1 17.71 5.13 8.99
CA MET A 1 19.07 5.43 8.49
C MET A 1 19.89 5.99 9.64
N ALA A 2 21.16 5.60 9.75
CA ALA A 2 22.09 6.14 10.73
C ALA A 2 23.24 6.82 9.99
N PHE A 3 23.66 8.00 10.46
CA PHE A 3 24.77 8.72 9.88
C PHE A 3 26.09 8.23 10.48
N GLY A 4 27.10 8.07 9.62
CA GLY A 4 28.49 7.83 10.02
C GLY A 4 29.18 9.11 10.51
N VAL A 5 30.35 8.95 11.12
CA VAL A 5 31.12 10.07 11.69
C VAL A 5 31.50 11.11 10.63
N GLU A 6 31.90 10.68 9.44
CA GLU A 6 32.27 11.61 8.36
C GLU A 6 31.07 12.40 7.84
N GLU A 7 29.94 11.72 7.64
CA GLU A 7 28.69 12.34 7.21
C GLU A 7 28.22 13.38 8.22
N LEU A 8 28.34 13.07 9.53
CA LEU A 8 28.04 14.04 10.60
C LEU A 8 28.98 15.24 10.59
N ARG A 9 30.26 15.06 10.26
CA ARG A 9 31.20 16.18 10.12
C ARG A 9 30.83 17.07 8.93
N VAL A 10 30.50 16.48 7.78
CA VAL A 10 30.02 17.22 6.60
C VAL A 10 28.74 17.98 6.94
N LEU A 11 27.77 17.33 7.59
CA LEU A 11 26.51 17.96 8.01
C LEU A 11 26.75 19.14 8.96
N ARG A 12 27.64 18.99 9.95
CA ARG A 12 28.00 20.07 10.88
C ARG A 12 28.66 21.24 10.17
N ARG A 13 29.55 20.98 9.22
CA ARG A 13 30.16 22.04 8.38
C ARG A 13 29.09 22.74 7.53
N ALA A 14 28.24 21.99 6.84
CA ALA A 14 27.14 22.53 6.04
C ALA A 14 26.21 23.44 6.87
N LEU A 15 25.89 23.02 8.09
CA LEU A 15 25.04 23.80 9.00
C LEU A 15 25.74 25.08 9.47
N ALA A 16 27.04 25.03 9.75
CA ALA A 16 27.82 26.23 10.09
C ALA A 16 27.82 27.24 8.93
N LEU A 17 27.99 26.78 7.69
CA LEU A 17 27.91 27.61 6.49
C LEU A 17 26.52 28.22 6.28
N ALA A 18 25.45 27.47 6.58
CA ALA A 18 24.08 27.95 6.48
C ALA A 18 23.76 29.04 7.54
N LEU A 19 24.35 28.93 8.73
CA LEU A 19 24.16 29.92 9.82
C LEU A 19 25.04 31.17 9.65
N GLN A 20 26.22 31.02 9.03
CA GLN A 20 27.17 32.12 8.81
C GLN A 20 27.59 32.14 7.33
N PRO A 21 26.81 32.83 6.48
CA PRO A 21 27.09 32.88 5.05
C PRO A 21 28.44 33.57 4.79
N GLY A 22 29.30 32.88 4.06
CA GLY A 22 30.63 33.35 3.69
C GLY A 22 31.16 32.59 2.47
N PRO A 23 32.35 32.96 1.95
CA PRO A 23 32.97 32.24 0.84
C PRO A 23 33.17 30.77 1.24
N THR A 24 32.52 29.87 0.51
CA THR A 24 32.57 28.43 0.78
C THR A 24 33.58 27.77 -0.14
N PRO A 25 34.54 26.98 0.39
CA PRO A 25 35.46 26.21 -0.44
C PRO A 25 34.70 25.25 -1.37
N ALA A 26 35.15 25.11 -2.62
CA ALA A 26 34.52 24.22 -3.59
C ALA A 26 34.46 22.75 -3.12
N GLY A 27 35.44 22.31 -2.32
CA GLY A 27 35.45 20.97 -1.73
C GLY A 27 34.30 20.72 -0.75
N ASP A 28 33.99 21.69 0.12
CA ASP A 28 32.88 21.56 1.07
C ASP A 28 31.53 21.51 0.35
N VAL A 29 31.38 22.27 -0.73
CA VAL A 29 30.17 22.20 -1.58
C VAL A 29 30.04 20.81 -2.21
N GLN A 30 31.13 20.27 -2.77
CA GLN A 30 31.13 18.95 -3.40
C GLN A 30 30.82 17.83 -2.39
N ASP A 31 31.37 17.93 -1.17
CA ASP A 31 31.08 16.98 -0.08
C ASP A 31 29.61 17.02 0.33
N CYS A 32 29.01 18.21 0.40
CA CYS A 32 27.58 18.37 0.67
C CYS A 32 26.72 17.75 -0.44
N LEU A 33 27.08 17.95 -1.71
CA LEU A 33 26.37 17.36 -2.85
C LEU A 33 26.45 15.83 -2.82
N ARG A 34 27.65 15.26 -2.57
CA ARG A 34 27.81 13.80 -2.44
C ARG A 34 27.00 13.23 -1.27
N LEU A 35 26.95 13.93 -0.14
CA LEU A 35 26.13 13.53 1.00
C LEU A 35 24.63 13.57 0.65
N ALA A 36 24.18 14.62 -0.06
CA ALA A 36 22.80 14.74 -0.52
C ALA A 36 22.43 13.60 -1.50
N GLU A 37 23.28 13.28 -2.47
CA GLU A 37 23.07 12.16 -3.39
C GLU A 37 22.97 10.82 -2.66
N SER A 38 23.85 10.60 -1.66
CA SER A 38 23.82 9.39 -0.83
C SER A 38 22.54 9.29 0.00
N LEU A 39 22.04 10.41 0.51
CA LEU A 39 20.77 10.50 1.22
C LEU A 39 19.58 10.23 0.30
N ASP A 40 19.56 10.82 -0.89
CA ASP A 40 18.51 10.61 -1.87
C ASP A 40 18.45 9.16 -2.36
N GLU A 41 19.62 8.52 -2.53
CA GLU A 41 19.68 7.08 -2.82
C GLU A 41 19.14 6.25 -1.65
N ALA A 42 19.57 6.53 -0.41
CA ALA A 42 19.07 5.83 0.76
C ALA A 42 17.55 6.02 0.96
N MET A 43 17.02 7.20 0.66
CA MET A 43 15.58 7.48 0.68
C MET A 43 14.82 6.69 -0.39
N ARG A 44 15.38 6.61 -1.61
CA ARG A 44 14.82 5.80 -2.71
C ARG A 44 14.85 4.31 -2.37
N GLU A 45 15.95 3.81 -1.81
CA GLU A 45 16.04 2.42 -1.36
C GLU A 45 15.08 2.12 -0.21
N GLY A 46 14.96 3.02 0.76
CA GLY A 46 13.96 2.90 1.82
C GLY A 46 12.52 2.86 1.28
N ALA A 47 12.24 3.58 0.19
CA ALA A 47 10.95 3.51 -0.48
C ALA A 47 10.74 2.16 -1.21
N ARG A 48 11.79 1.61 -1.85
CA ARG A 48 11.76 0.28 -2.46
C ARG A 48 11.50 -0.81 -1.42
N LEU A 49 12.24 -0.80 -0.31
CA LEU A 49 12.02 -1.74 0.81
C LEU A 49 10.59 -1.65 1.35
N ARG A 50 10.10 -0.43 1.63
CA ARG A 50 8.71 -0.26 2.07
C ARG A 50 7.70 -0.83 1.08
N ALA A 51 7.87 -0.57 -0.21
CA ALA A 51 6.95 -1.08 -1.23
C ALA A 51 6.91 -2.62 -1.23
N PHE A 52 8.07 -3.26 -1.06
CA PHE A 52 8.16 -4.70 -0.89
C PHE A 52 7.43 -5.18 0.38
N LEU A 53 7.70 -4.58 1.54
CA LEU A 53 7.04 -4.94 2.81
C LEU A 53 5.51 -4.77 2.72
N VAL A 54 5.01 -3.71 2.09
CA VAL A 54 3.57 -3.47 1.92
C VAL A 54 2.93 -4.51 1.02
N ALA A 55 3.60 -4.91 -0.07
CA ALA A 55 3.11 -5.98 -0.94
C ALA A 55 3.02 -7.32 -0.19
N ASP A 56 4.02 -7.63 0.63
CA ASP A 56 4.02 -8.83 1.46
C ASP A 56 2.97 -8.76 2.58
N LEU A 57 2.75 -7.60 3.20
CA LEU A 57 1.69 -7.39 4.19
C LEU A 57 0.31 -7.75 3.65
N ALA A 58 -0.01 -7.34 2.42
CA ALA A 58 -1.26 -7.71 1.78
C ALA A 58 -1.41 -9.24 1.64
N ARG A 59 -0.32 -9.94 1.29
CA ARG A 59 -0.29 -11.41 1.17
C ARG A 59 -0.52 -12.09 2.52
N TYR A 60 0.21 -11.67 3.55
CA TYR A 60 0.04 -12.22 4.91
C TYR A 60 -1.33 -11.91 5.47
N ARG A 61 -1.87 -10.71 5.23
CA ARG A 61 -3.23 -10.31 5.64
C ARG A 61 -4.31 -11.19 5.00
N ALA A 62 -4.17 -11.51 3.71
CA ALA A 62 -5.11 -12.38 3.00
C ALA A 62 -5.13 -13.83 3.52
N ALA A 63 -4.04 -14.27 4.16
CA ALA A 63 -3.89 -15.62 4.72
C ALA A 63 -4.28 -15.71 6.22
N LEU A 64 -4.81 -14.64 6.81
CA LEU A 64 -5.27 -14.66 8.19
C LEU A 64 -6.47 -15.61 8.38
N PRO A 65 -6.58 -16.28 9.54
CA PRO A 65 -5.74 -16.12 10.74
C PRO A 65 -4.45 -16.96 10.76
N GLY A 66 -4.19 -17.80 9.74
CA GLY A 66 -3.08 -18.76 9.73
C GLY A 66 -1.68 -18.12 9.80
N THR A 67 -1.57 -16.87 9.38
CA THR A 67 -0.34 -16.07 9.33
C THR A 67 -0.24 -15.01 10.43
N THR A 68 -1.01 -15.14 11.52
CA THR A 68 -1.13 -14.08 12.54
C THR A 68 0.23 -13.63 13.09
N ALA A 69 1.12 -14.55 13.44
CA ALA A 69 2.43 -14.20 14.00
C ALA A 69 3.28 -13.40 12.99
N ASP A 70 3.40 -13.92 11.77
CA ASP A 70 4.19 -13.29 10.70
C ASP A 70 3.62 -11.93 10.30
N TYR A 71 2.29 -11.81 10.20
CA TYR A 71 1.62 -10.55 9.90
C TYR A 71 1.94 -9.47 10.94
N LEU A 72 1.91 -9.80 12.23
CA LEU A 72 2.19 -8.83 13.30
C LEU A 72 3.65 -8.37 13.29
N VAL A 73 4.60 -9.29 13.10
CA VAL A 73 6.04 -8.95 12.99
C VAL A 73 6.29 -8.07 11.77
N LEU A 74 5.75 -8.47 10.61
CA LEU A 74 5.93 -7.73 9.37
C LEU A 74 5.28 -6.34 9.44
N LEU A 75 4.14 -6.22 10.12
CA LEU A 75 3.47 -4.94 10.30
C LEU A 75 4.33 -4.02 11.16
N GLU A 76 4.92 -4.52 12.24
CA GLU A 76 5.83 -3.72 13.07
C GLU A 76 7.07 -3.24 12.29
N GLU A 77 7.66 -4.12 11.48
CA GLU A 77 8.79 -3.77 10.61
C GLU A 77 8.40 -2.68 9.59
N ALA A 78 7.27 -2.86 8.91
CA ALA A 78 6.77 -1.88 7.95
C ALA A 78 6.50 -0.51 8.63
N LEU A 79 5.90 -0.50 9.81
CA LEU A 79 5.69 0.73 10.59
C LEU A 79 7.02 1.38 10.97
N GLY A 80 8.03 0.60 11.34
CA GLY A 80 9.40 1.08 11.59
C GLY A 80 10.05 1.68 10.34
N ALA A 81 9.76 1.14 9.16
CA ALA A 81 10.21 1.66 7.88
C ALA A 81 9.46 2.93 7.43
N GLY A 82 8.39 3.32 8.12
CA GLY A 82 7.59 4.53 7.82
C GLY A 82 6.29 4.26 7.06
N TYR A 83 5.82 3.00 7.01
CA TYR A 83 4.50 2.66 6.48
C TYR A 83 3.38 3.35 7.26
N ARG A 84 2.34 3.79 6.56
CA ARG A 84 1.12 4.35 7.16
C ARG A 84 0.03 3.29 7.09
N PRO A 85 -0.50 2.84 8.24
CA PRO A 85 -1.44 1.72 8.27
C PRO A 85 -2.75 2.07 7.57
N GLU A 86 -3.25 1.13 6.77
CA GLU A 86 -4.48 1.28 6.01
C GLU A 86 -5.71 0.86 6.83
N PRO A 87 -6.93 1.23 6.42
CA PRO A 87 -8.17 0.78 7.08
C PRO A 87 -8.25 -0.74 7.21
N ASP A 88 -7.74 -1.45 6.21
CA ASP A 88 -7.69 -2.91 6.19
C ASP A 88 -6.77 -3.49 7.27
N ASP A 89 -5.64 -2.84 7.56
CA ASP A 89 -4.74 -3.27 8.63
C ASP A 89 -5.44 -3.11 9.99
N LEU A 90 -6.17 -2.01 10.16
CA LEU A 90 -6.98 -1.80 11.35
C LEU A 90 -8.13 -2.82 11.45
N ALA A 91 -8.71 -3.24 10.32
CA ALA A 91 -9.74 -4.28 10.29
C ALA A 91 -9.14 -5.65 10.66
N ALA A 92 -8.00 -6.01 10.09
CA ALA A 92 -7.28 -7.24 10.40
C ALA A 92 -6.91 -7.32 11.88
N LEU A 93 -6.31 -6.26 12.45
CA LEU A 93 -5.98 -6.19 13.87
C LEU A 93 -7.22 -6.29 14.78
N ARG A 94 -8.36 -5.71 14.36
CA ARG A 94 -9.64 -5.85 15.09
C ARG A 94 -10.27 -7.24 14.95
N ALA A 95 -9.93 -8.01 13.93
CA ALA A 95 -10.37 -9.40 13.76
C ALA A 95 -9.56 -10.35 14.66
N LEU A 96 -8.30 -10.02 14.94
CA LEU A 96 -7.40 -10.75 15.84
C LEU A 96 -7.66 -10.48 17.33
N ARG A 97 -8.93 -10.36 17.75
CA ARG A 97 -9.29 -10.07 19.15
C ARG A 97 -8.79 -11.17 20.08
N GLY A 98 -8.35 -10.77 21.27
CA GLY A 98 -7.78 -11.67 22.26
C GLY A 98 -6.26 -11.86 22.14
N ASN A 99 -5.64 -11.37 21.05
CA ASN A 99 -4.18 -11.33 20.94
C ASN A 99 -3.63 -10.02 21.54
N PRO A 100 -2.77 -10.07 22.57
CA PRO A 100 -2.23 -8.87 23.21
C PRO A 100 -1.25 -8.09 22.32
N ALA A 101 -0.49 -8.76 21.45
CA ALA A 101 0.39 -8.07 20.50
C ALA A 101 -0.43 -7.29 19.45
N ALA A 102 -1.52 -7.90 18.96
CA ALA A 102 -2.43 -7.23 18.04
C ALA A 102 -3.11 -6.00 18.65
N SER A 103 -3.46 -6.04 19.95
CA SER A 103 -4.08 -4.89 20.63
C SER A 103 -3.12 -3.72 20.83
N VAL A 104 -1.85 -4.00 21.17
CA VAL A 104 -0.79 -2.98 21.26
C VAL A 104 -0.54 -2.33 19.90
N LEU A 105 -0.38 -3.15 18.85
CA LEU A 105 -0.20 -2.64 17.48
C LEU A 105 -1.41 -1.85 17.00
N LEU A 106 -2.63 -2.28 17.33
CA LEU A 106 -3.85 -1.52 17.00
C LEU A 106 -3.87 -0.13 17.63
N GLY A 107 -3.42 0.01 18.87
CA GLY A 107 -3.27 1.31 19.52
C GLY A 107 -2.27 2.21 18.79
N ARG A 108 -1.08 1.68 18.47
CA ARG A 108 -0.05 2.39 17.72
C ARG A 108 -0.53 2.80 16.32
N CYS A 109 -1.16 1.89 15.58
CA CYS A 109 -1.68 2.16 14.24
C CYS A 109 -2.76 3.24 14.23
N ARG A 110 -3.64 3.27 15.24
CA ARG A 110 -4.65 4.34 15.38
C ARG A 110 -4.00 5.71 15.59
N MET A 111 -3.02 5.81 16.49
CA MET A 111 -2.30 7.07 16.71
C MET A 111 -1.62 7.56 15.42
N LEU A 112 -0.99 6.66 14.67
CA LEU A 112 -0.33 7.00 13.41
C LEU A 112 -1.32 7.43 12.33
N ALA A 113 -2.48 6.78 12.24
CA ALA A 113 -3.55 7.16 11.31
C ALA A 113 -4.14 8.52 11.66
N GLU A 114 -4.39 8.81 12.94
CA GLU A 114 -4.86 10.12 13.40
C GLU A 114 -3.85 11.23 13.09
N GLN A 115 -2.56 10.98 13.35
CA GLN A 115 -1.50 11.94 13.02
C GLN A 115 -1.43 12.20 11.52
N ASP A 116 -1.61 11.18 10.67
CA ASP A 116 -1.63 11.33 9.22
C ASP A 116 -2.82 12.17 8.76
N VAL A 117 -4.02 11.92 9.30
CA VAL A 117 -5.22 12.73 9.04
C VAL A 117 -5.01 14.18 9.48
N ARG A 118 -4.49 14.42 10.70
CA ARG A 118 -4.17 15.78 11.17
C ARG A 118 -3.17 16.49 10.26
N ALA A 119 -2.10 15.79 9.84
CA ALA A 119 -1.10 16.35 8.94
C ALA A 119 -1.69 16.70 7.56
N ARG A 120 -2.59 15.87 7.03
CA ARG A 120 -3.31 16.16 5.78
C ARG A 120 -4.20 17.37 5.91
N LEU A 121 -4.97 17.47 7.00
CA LEU A 121 -5.84 18.62 7.28
C LEU A 121 -5.03 19.92 7.46
N ALA A 122 -3.86 19.86 8.10
CA ALA A 122 -2.98 21.02 8.26
C ALA A 122 -2.35 21.49 6.94
N ARG A 123 -2.12 20.58 5.99
CA ARG A 123 -1.55 20.89 4.66
C ARG A 123 -2.58 21.40 3.65
N ASP A 124 -3.87 21.21 3.91
CA ASP A 124 -4.96 21.62 3.01
C ASP A 124 -5.72 22.82 3.59
N PRO A 125 -5.16 24.06 3.49
CA PRO A 125 -5.83 25.26 3.99
C PRO A 125 -7.12 25.58 3.21
N ALA A 126 -7.33 24.97 2.04
CA ALA A 126 -8.53 25.14 1.25
C ALA A 126 -9.75 24.41 1.83
N ARG A 127 -9.57 23.44 2.75
CA ARG A 127 -10.67 22.81 3.50
C ARG A 127 -11.04 23.51 4.79
N THR A 128 -10.17 24.38 5.32
CA THR A 128 -10.47 25.24 6.48
C THR A 128 -11.08 26.58 6.07
N ALA A 129 -11.06 26.93 4.78
CA ALA A 129 -11.95 27.94 4.26
C ALA A 129 -13.40 27.46 4.43
N ALA A 130 -14.18 28.18 5.24
CA ALA A 130 -15.60 27.92 5.41
C ALA A 130 -16.26 27.73 4.02
N PRO A 131 -17.15 26.75 3.83
CA PRO A 131 -17.81 26.57 2.55
C PRO A 131 -18.46 27.90 2.19
N THR A 132 -17.97 28.54 1.13
CA THR A 132 -18.56 29.76 0.60
C THR A 132 -19.85 29.31 -0.04
N VAL A 133 -20.90 29.22 0.77
CA VAL A 133 -22.26 28.94 0.31
C VAL A 133 -22.59 30.06 -0.67
N PRO A 134 -22.88 29.78 -1.95
CA PRO A 134 -23.31 30.81 -2.87
C PRO A 134 -24.55 31.47 -2.27
N ALA A 135 -24.52 32.80 -2.11
CA ALA A 135 -25.63 33.60 -1.63
C ALA A 135 -26.74 33.67 -2.71
N ALA A 136 -27.35 32.54 -3.02
CA ALA A 136 -28.47 32.43 -3.94
C ALA A 136 -29.25 31.14 -3.69
N ARG A 137 -29.83 31.02 -2.49
CA ARG A 137 -31.05 30.21 -2.32
C ARG A 137 -32.10 31.14 -1.76
N SER A 138 -32.85 31.74 -2.68
CA SER A 138 -34.14 32.34 -2.40
C SER A 138 -34.93 31.40 -1.49
N ARG A 139 -35.29 31.88 -0.30
CA ARG A 139 -36.23 31.16 0.56
C ARG A 139 -37.57 31.15 -0.16
N LEU A 140 -37.96 29.99 -0.70
CA LEU A 140 -39.33 29.78 -1.16
C LEU A 140 -40.23 29.84 0.08
N THR A 141 -40.88 30.99 0.27
CA THR A 141 -42.05 31.10 1.13
C THR A 141 -43.12 30.21 0.53
N ALA A 142 -43.47 29.13 1.22
CA ALA A 142 -44.60 28.29 0.84
C ALA A 142 -45.86 29.16 0.77
N LEU A 143 -46.42 29.30 -0.44
CA LEU A 143 -47.76 29.84 -0.65
C LEU A 143 -48.75 28.74 -0.25
N GLN A 144 -49.43 28.98 0.86
CA GLN A 144 -50.58 28.21 1.32
C GLN A 144 -51.80 28.62 0.47
N GLY A 145 -52.47 27.67 -0.18
CA GLY A 145 -53.73 27.93 -0.87
C GLY A 145 -54.09 26.86 -1.89
N GLY A 146 -54.98 25.93 -1.55
CA GLY A 146 -55.54 24.95 -2.49
C GLY A 146 -56.85 25.42 -3.12
N LEU A 147 -57.37 24.65 -4.08
CA LEU A 147 -58.81 24.39 -4.34
C LEU A 147 -59.00 23.42 -5.54
N LYS A 148 -60.07 22.62 -5.43
CA LYS A 148 -60.57 21.52 -6.27
C LYS A 148 -61.12 21.95 -7.65
N GLY A 149 -61.35 20.95 -8.51
CA GLY A 149 -62.38 20.93 -9.57
C GLY A 149 -61.85 20.20 -10.80
N ASP A 150 -62.02 18.88 -10.87
CA ASP A 150 -63.14 18.15 -11.48
C ASP A 150 -63.27 18.31 -13.00
N ASP A 151 -63.44 17.14 -13.61
CA ASP A 151 -63.56 16.82 -15.02
C ASP A 151 -64.50 17.73 -15.82
N ASP A 152 -64.15 17.96 -17.08
CA ASP A 152 -65.18 18.08 -18.11
C ASP A 152 -64.74 17.40 -19.41
N HIS A 153 -65.52 16.39 -19.75
CA HIS A 153 -65.45 15.56 -20.94
C HIS A 153 -66.27 16.19 -22.08
N LEU A 154 -65.65 16.53 -23.22
CA LEU A 154 -66.31 16.58 -24.53
C LEU A 154 -65.32 16.15 -25.62
N GLY A 155 -65.58 15.02 -26.28
CA GLY A 155 -64.94 14.63 -27.56
C GLY A 155 -65.83 15.00 -28.75
N PRO A 156 -65.67 14.38 -29.94
CA PRO A 156 -64.44 13.99 -30.64
C PRO A 156 -64.42 14.50 -32.13
N ASP A 157 -63.42 14.03 -32.89
CA ASP A 157 -63.31 14.00 -34.37
C ASP A 157 -62.86 15.28 -35.11
N VAL A 158 -61.97 15.34 -36.11
CA VAL A 158 -61.08 14.48 -36.94
C VAL A 158 -60.13 15.51 -37.62
N GLU A 159 -58.80 15.38 -37.75
CA GLU A 159 -58.13 14.78 -38.93
C GLU A 159 -56.59 15.00 -38.89
N ARG A 160 -55.84 13.93 -39.23
CA ARG A 160 -54.50 13.84 -39.88
C ARG A 160 -53.19 14.24 -39.17
N ASP A 161 -52.50 13.16 -38.78
CA ASP A 161 -51.05 12.84 -38.76
C ASP A 161 -50.12 13.71 -39.66
N PRO A 162 -48.84 13.94 -39.29
CA PRO A 162 -47.87 12.86 -39.47
C PRO A 162 -46.75 12.76 -38.40
N ALA A 163 -46.39 11.50 -38.14
CA ALA A 163 -45.02 11.01 -38.02
C ALA A 163 -44.27 11.13 -36.67
N ARG A 164 -44.21 9.94 -36.04
CA ARG A 164 -42.98 9.25 -35.59
C ARG A 164 -42.22 9.87 -34.41
N LYS A 165 -42.53 9.36 -33.21
CA LYS A 165 -41.48 8.91 -32.26
C LYS A 165 -41.49 7.38 -32.20
N PRO A 166 -40.35 6.70 -32.40
CA PRO A 166 -40.27 5.24 -32.28
C PRO A 166 -40.09 4.83 -30.82
N GLU A 167 -41.06 4.12 -30.25
CA GLU A 167 -40.82 3.32 -29.05
C GLU A 167 -40.03 2.07 -29.46
N LYS A 168 -38.73 2.08 -29.15
CA LYS A 168 -37.87 0.92 -29.32
C LYS A 168 -38.26 -0.14 -28.29
N LYS A 169 -38.51 -1.33 -28.82
CA LYS A 169 -38.62 -2.61 -28.12
C LYS A 169 -37.48 -2.84 -27.11
N PRO A 170 -37.67 -3.74 -26.13
CA PRO A 170 -36.69 -4.09 -25.12
C PRO A 170 -35.35 -4.50 -25.74
N ALA A 171 -34.26 -3.89 -25.28
CA ALA A 171 -32.92 -4.27 -25.70
C ALA A 171 -32.62 -5.71 -25.28
N GLU A 172 -32.12 -6.46 -26.26
CA GLU A 172 -31.65 -7.84 -26.16
C GLU A 172 -30.60 -8.02 -25.06
N LYS A 173 -30.60 -9.23 -24.49
CA LYS A 173 -29.49 -9.77 -23.70
C LYS A 173 -28.17 -9.59 -24.47
N PRO A 174 -27.09 -9.08 -23.84
CA PRO A 174 -25.77 -9.13 -24.43
C PRO A 174 -25.39 -10.59 -24.70
N ALA A 175 -25.11 -10.91 -25.95
CA ALA A 175 -24.47 -12.17 -26.30
C ALA A 175 -23.14 -12.28 -25.54
N ALA A 176 -22.92 -13.43 -24.90
CA ALA A 176 -21.66 -13.73 -24.24
C ALA A 176 -20.51 -13.60 -25.25
N PRO A 177 -19.38 -12.95 -24.88
CA PRO A 177 -18.22 -12.90 -25.75
C PRO A 177 -17.68 -14.32 -25.93
N LYS A 178 -17.40 -14.71 -27.17
CA LYS A 178 -16.64 -15.94 -27.47
C LYS A 178 -15.30 -15.86 -26.73
N PRO A 179 -14.86 -16.93 -26.05
CA PRO A 179 -13.55 -16.94 -25.41
C PRO A 179 -12.47 -16.74 -26.47
N ALA A 180 -11.57 -15.80 -26.21
CA ALA A 180 -10.33 -15.65 -26.97
C ALA A 180 -9.53 -16.98 -26.90
N PRO A 181 -8.79 -17.36 -27.97
CA PRO A 181 -7.89 -18.49 -27.88
C PRO A 181 -6.87 -18.25 -26.76
N ALA A 182 -6.69 -19.27 -25.90
CA ALA A 182 -5.77 -19.22 -24.78
C ALA A 182 -4.35 -18.82 -25.24
N PRO A 183 -3.60 -18.04 -24.44
CA PRO A 183 -2.19 -17.81 -24.70
C PRO A 183 -1.46 -19.15 -24.80
N ALA A 184 -0.71 -19.35 -25.88
CA ALA A 184 0.11 -20.55 -26.05
C ALA A 184 1.06 -20.70 -24.85
N ALA A 185 1.10 -21.90 -24.28
CA ALA A 185 2.02 -22.22 -23.19
C ALA A 185 3.48 -21.90 -23.59
N PRO A 186 4.29 -21.28 -22.72
CA PRO A 186 5.70 -21.08 -23.00
C PRO A 186 6.38 -22.45 -23.13
N LYS A 187 7.05 -22.67 -24.27
CA LYS A 187 7.84 -23.88 -24.52
C LYS A 187 8.91 -24.02 -23.42
N PRO A 188 9.10 -25.22 -22.83
CA PRO A 188 10.13 -25.42 -21.82
C PRO A 188 11.48 -25.46 -22.52
N ALA A 189 12.18 -24.32 -22.56
CA ALA A 189 13.52 -24.23 -23.11
C ALA A 189 14.49 -23.78 -22.02
N ARG A 190 14.86 -24.76 -21.17
CA ARG A 190 16.17 -25.03 -20.57
C ARG A 190 15.96 -26.02 -19.40
N PRO A 191 16.63 -27.19 -19.40
CA PRO A 191 16.59 -28.09 -18.24
C PRO A 191 17.11 -27.35 -17.01
N ILE A 192 16.34 -27.35 -15.93
CA ILE A 192 16.82 -26.88 -14.63
C ILE A 192 17.84 -27.93 -14.18
N PRO A 193 19.10 -27.55 -13.92
CA PRO A 193 20.13 -28.51 -13.52
C PRO A 193 19.69 -29.20 -12.22
N THR A 194 19.81 -30.53 -12.22
CA THR A 194 19.38 -31.32 -11.06
C THR A 194 20.33 -31.09 -9.89
N PRO A 195 19.89 -31.24 -8.62
CA PRO A 195 20.74 -31.01 -7.46
C PRO A 195 22.07 -31.79 -7.45
N GLY A 196 22.16 -32.90 -8.20
CA GLY A 196 23.39 -33.67 -8.35
C GLY A 196 24.44 -33.06 -9.28
N GLU A 197 24.06 -32.11 -10.15
CA GLU A 197 24.97 -31.41 -11.07
C GLU A 197 25.59 -30.15 -10.45
N VAL A 198 24.88 -29.51 -9.51
CA VAL A 198 25.34 -28.27 -8.86
C VAL A 198 26.10 -28.54 -7.54
N PHE A 199 25.90 -29.71 -6.94
CA PHE A 199 26.59 -30.11 -5.72
C PHE A 199 27.41 -31.38 -5.95
N PRO A 200 28.74 -31.29 -6.16
CA PRO A 200 29.58 -32.48 -6.28
C PRO A 200 29.48 -33.31 -5.00
N ARG A 201 28.99 -34.55 -5.14
CA ARG A 201 28.94 -35.52 -4.04
C ARG A 201 30.36 -35.75 -3.53
N ARG A 202 30.63 -35.36 -2.28
CA ARG A 202 31.80 -35.85 -1.55
C ARG A 202 31.65 -37.36 -1.41
N LYS A 203 32.54 -38.14 -2.05
CA LYS A 203 32.65 -39.58 -1.79
C LYS A 203 33.00 -39.76 -0.30
N PRO A 204 32.25 -40.55 0.47
CA PRO A 204 32.65 -40.87 1.83
C PRO A 204 33.95 -41.68 1.79
N THR A 205 34.95 -41.22 2.54
CA THR A 205 36.20 -41.95 2.79
C THR A 205 35.87 -43.23 3.55
N PRO A 206 36.35 -44.41 3.13
CA PRO A 206 36.13 -45.64 3.89
C PRO A 206 36.84 -45.55 5.25
N PRO A 207 36.25 -46.08 6.34
CA PRO A 207 36.87 -46.02 7.66
C PRO A 207 38.12 -46.92 7.68
N THR A 208 39.27 -46.33 7.94
CA THR A 208 40.50 -47.06 8.25
C THR A 208 40.28 -47.79 9.58
N GLY A 209 40.07 -49.09 9.53
CA GLY A 209 40.10 -49.95 10.70
C GLY A 209 41.53 -50.09 11.23
N SER A 210 41.72 -49.82 12.51
CA SER A 210 42.48 -50.66 13.46
C SER A 210 42.73 -49.88 14.77
N ASN A 211 42.07 -50.27 15.86
CA ASN A 211 42.61 -50.10 17.20
C ASN A 211 42.30 -51.37 18.01
N PRO A 212 43.27 -51.97 18.71
CA PRO A 212 43.12 -53.27 19.37
C PRO A 212 42.30 -53.18 20.69
N PRO A 213 41.80 -54.31 21.20
CA PRO A 213 40.80 -54.33 22.27
C PRO A 213 41.41 -54.00 23.64
N ARG A 214 40.80 -53.05 24.35
CA ARG A 214 41.03 -52.83 25.79
C ARG A 214 40.13 -53.78 26.57
N HIS A 215 40.74 -54.79 27.20
CA HIS A 215 40.09 -55.61 28.22
C HIS A 215 39.81 -54.74 29.45
N LEU A 216 38.54 -54.64 29.84
CA LEU A 216 38.12 -54.06 31.12
C LEU A 216 37.88 -55.22 32.10
N ALA A 217 38.66 -55.24 33.16
CA ALA A 217 38.49 -56.12 34.31
C ALA A 217 37.23 -55.71 35.09
N ALA A 218 36.43 -56.71 35.45
CA ALA A 218 35.32 -56.56 36.39
C ALA A 218 35.86 -56.46 37.82
N GLY A 219 35.35 -55.49 38.58
CA GLY A 219 35.37 -55.41 40.03
C GLY A 219 33.95 -55.14 40.51
#